data_AF-A0A1I6L3K9-F1
#
_entry.id   AF-A0A1I6L3K9-F1
#
_cell.length_a   1.000
_cell.length_b   1.000
_cell.length_c   1.000
_cell.angle_alpha   90.00
_cell.angle_beta   90.00
_cell.angle_gamma   90.00
#
_symmetry.space_group_name_H-M   'P 1'
#
loop_
_entity.id
_entity.type
_entity.pdbx_description
1 polymer ?
#
loop_
_entity_poly.entity_id
_entity_poly.type
_entity_poly.pdbx_seq_one_letter_code
_entity_poly.pdbx_strand_id
1 'polypeptide(L)'
;MSYPGDGESFYTSNSDYSLDEIREMNNQDIGADVVEEDIAPELIERRDGWDVVYAEQKGGTDAGIDVIAKDADGNYVITEVKFTGKSSTPGKGMFDSFRGDHRQMEDEWIQDAFDDEIDEGSFDEYTEVKGAIRSNDYRKEAIVVQDASSGKSITKGLTDFGFDDVTVVRTGGVTK
;
A
#
# COMPACT_ATOMS: atom_id res chain seq x y z
N MET A 1 -0.15 -12.40 10.64
CA MET A 1 0.89 -13.09 9.85
C MET A 1 2.24 -12.50 10.21
N SER A 2 3.28 -13.34 10.39
CA SER A 2 4.67 -12.87 10.31
C SER A 2 5.10 -13.05 8.87
N TYR A 3 5.57 -11.99 8.23
CA TYR A 3 6.11 -12.09 6.87
C TYR A 3 7.42 -12.90 6.92
N PRO A 4 7.67 -13.78 5.93
CA PRO A 4 8.77 -14.76 5.98
C PRO A 4 10.19 -14.19 5.84
N GLY A 5 10.38 -12.87 5.87
CA GLY A 5 11.69 -12.23 5.94
C GLY A 5 11.60 -10.97 6.78
N ASP A 6 12.33 -10.92 7.89
CA ASP A 6 12.57 -9.67 8.62
C ASP A 6 13.96 -9.14 8.22
N GLY A 7 14.20 -7.85 8.34
CA GLY A 7 15.54 -7.29 8.13
C GLY A 7 15.95 -7.16 6.66
N GLU A 8 17.24 -7.33 6.39
CA GLU A 8 17.82 -7.29 5.03
C GLU A 8 17.20 -8.33 4.10
N SER A 9 16.83 -9.49 4.65
CA SER A 9 16.18 -10.57 3.90
C SER A 9 14.82 -10.14 3.34
N PHE A 10 14.14 -9.20 3.99
CA PHE A 10 12.91 -8.64 3.49
C PHE A 10 13.13 -7.88 2.18
N TYR A 11 14.02 -6.89 2.17
CA TYR A 11 14.27 -6.10 0.97
C TYR A 11 14.82 -6.94 -0.16
N THR A 12 15.83 -7.75 0.10
CA THR A 12 16.49 -8.58 -0.93
C THR A 12 15.61 -9.68 -1.53
N SER A 13 14.51 -10.05 -0.86
CA SER A 13 13.58 -11.06 -1.35
C SER A 13 12.27 -10.47 -1.85
N ASN A 14 12.06 -9.16 -1.76
CA ASN A 14 10.80 -8.53 -2.15
C ASN A 14 10.98 -7.24 -2.98
N SER A 15 12.19 -6.97 -3.44
CA SER A 15 12.49 -5.79 -4.25
C SER A 15 13.47 -6.13 -5.36
N ASP A 16 13.28 -5.47 -6.50
CA ASP A 16 14.20 -5.52 -7.64
C ASP A 16 15.48 -4.71 -7.38
N TYR A 17 15.47 -3.82 -6.38
CA TYR A 17 16.63 -3.05 -5.95
C TYR A 17 17.53 -3.85 -5.02
N SER A 18 18.84 -3.74 -5.25
CA SER A 18 19.80 -4.25 -4.28
C SER A 18 19.76 -3.43 -2.99
N LEU A 19 20.16 -4.07 -1.88
CA LEU A 19 20.19 -3.38 -0.59
C LEU A 19 21.10 -2.14 -0.58
N ASP A 20 22.18 -2.16 -1.36
CA ASP A 20 23.08 -1.01 -1.47
C ASP A 20 22.41 0.15 -2.21
N GLU A 21 21.63 -0.11 -3.27
CA GLU A 21 20.83 0.91 -3.97
C GLU A 21 19.78 1.51 -3.03
N ILE A 22 19.04 0.67 -2.29
CA ILE A 22 18.01 1.13 -1.34
C ILE A 22 18.60 2.03 -0.24
N ARG A 23 19.83 1.75 0.22
CA ARG A 23 20.51 2.57 1.23
C ARG A 23 20.96 3.95 0.72
N GLU A 24 21.12 4.09 -0.59
CA GLU A 24 21.46 5.38 -1.23
C GLU A 24 20.22 6.22 -1.52
N MET A 25 19.03 5.62 -1.52
CA MET A 25 17.74 6.28 -1.75
C MET A 25 17.28 7.10 -0.54
N ASN A 26 16.51 8.14 -0.81
CA ASN A 26 15.84 8.89 0.24
C ASN A 26 14.52 8.18 0.64
N ASN A 27 13.96 8.50 1.82
CA ASN A 27 12.76 7.80 2.30
C ASN A 27 11.53 7.91 1.37
N GLN A 28 11.42 8.99 0.59
CA GLN A 28 10.33 9.16 -0.36
C GLN A 28 10.49 8.18 -1.52
N ASP A 29 11.70 8.09 -2.08
CA ASP A 29 12.02 7.16 -3.17
C ASP A 29 11.88 5.71 -2.71
N ILE A 30 12.32 5.37 -1.48
CA ILE A 30 12.09 4.03 -0.91
C ILE A 30 10.59 3.74 -0.77
N GLY A 31 9.78 4.75 -0.43
CA GLY A 31 8.34 4.59 -0.33
C GLY A 31 7.71 4.25 -1.68
N ALA A 32 7.97 5.09 -2.69
CA ALA A 32 7.36 4.97 -4.00
C ALA A 32 7.96 3.80 -4.82
N ASP A 33 9.28 3.78 -4.99
CA ASP A 33 9.93 2.90 -5.97
C ASP A 33 10.20 1.50 -5.41
N VAL A 34 10.33 1.35 -4.10
CA VAL A 34 10.69 0.06 -3.48
C VAL A 34 9.48 -0.55 -2.78
N VAL A 35 8.77 0.24 -1.97
CA VAL A 35 7.68 -0.28 -1.13
C VAL A 35 6.37 -0.39 -1.89
N GLU A 36 5.96 0.64 -2.63
CA GLU A 36 4.72 0.66 -3.41
C GLU A 36 4.83 -0.19 -4.69
N GLU A 37 5.96 -0.12 -5.42
CA GLU A 37 6.13 -0.82 -6.71
C GLU A 37 6.49 -2.30 -6.57
N ASP A 38 7.44 -2.66 -5.70
CA ASP A 38 7.90 -4.06 -5.60
C ASP A 38 7.27 -4.79 -4.41
N ILE A 39 7.50 -4.26 -3.21
CA ILE A 39 7.28 -5.01 -1.97
C ILE A 39 5.80 -5.24 -1.73
N ALA A 40 4.96 -4.21 -1.80
CA ALA A 40 3.55 -4.34 -1.46
C ALA A 40 2.80 -5.29 -2.42
N PRO A 41 2.93 -5.19 -3.76
CA PRO A 41 2.39 -6.18 -4.68
C PRO A 41 2.87 -7.59 -4.38
N GLU A 42 4.17 -7.80 -4.19
CA GLU A 42 4.69 -9.14 -3.89
C GLU A 42 4.17 -9.70 -2.56
N LEU A 43 4.05 -8.86 -1.53
CA LEU A 43 3.47 -9.27 -0.24
C LEU A 43 1.99 -9.66 -0.37
N ILE A 44 1.27 -9.08 -1.32
CA ILE A 44 -0.13 -9.41 -1.62
C ILE A 44 -0.19 -10.73 -2.41
N GLU A 45 0.59 -10.88 -3.48
CA GLU A 45 0.59 -12.09 -4.32
C GLU A 45 1.08 -13.35 -3.58
N ARG A 46 1.89 -13.19 -2.51
CA ARG A 46 2.27 -14.29 -1.62
C ARG A 46 1.10 -14.84 -0.79
N ARG A 47 -0.03 -14.14 -0.72
CA ARG A 47 -1.25 -14.63 -0.05
C ARG A 47 -1.93 -15.63 -0.99
N ASP A 48 -2.19 -16.83 -0.50
CA ASP A 48 -2.76 -17.91 -1.31
C ASP A 48 -4.09 -17.49 -1.96
N GLY A 49 -4.17 -17.57 -3.28
CA GLY A 49 -5.34 -17.20 -4.08
C GLY A 49 -5.53 -15.71 -4.34
N TRP A 50 -4.59 -14.84 -3.95
CA TRP A 50 -4.66 -13.41 -4.25
C TRP A 50 -3.99 -13.07 -5.58
N ASP A 51 -4.51 -12.04 -6.25
CA ASP A 51 -4.03 -11.56 -7.54
C ASP A 51 -3.99 -10.03 -7.54
N VAL A 52 -2.87 -9.43 -7.94
CA VAL A 52 -2.75 -7.97 -8.07
C VAL A 52 -3.30 -7.56 -9.43
N VAL A 53 -4.31 -6.69 -9.41
CA VAL A 53 -5.02 -6.24 -10.62
C VAL A 53 -4.50 -4.87 -11.08
N TYR A 54 -4.09 -4.03 -10.14
CA TYR A 54 -3.52 -2.71 -10.40
C TYR A 54 -2.40 -2.42 -9.40
N ALA A 55 -1.25 -2.04 -9.91
CA ALA A 55 -0.13 -1.47 -9.15
C ALA A 55 0.70 -0.64 -10.15
N GLU A 56 0.40 0.65 -10.29
CA GLU A 56 1.16 1.53 -11.16
C GLU A 56 2.00 2.52 -10.36
N GLN A 57 3.22 2.77 -10.84
CA GLN A 57 4.16 3.71 -10.25
C GLN A 57 3.63 5.16 -10.35
N LYS A 58 3.08 5.62 -9.24
CA LYS A 58 2.75 7.01 -8.88
C LYS A 58 3.96 7.95 -8.84
N GLY A 59 4.61 8.26 -9.97
CA GLY A 59 5.69 9.26 -9.97
C GLY A 59 5.17 10.66 -9.59
N GLY A 60 5.27 11.08 -8.32
CA GLY A 60 4.89 12.44 -7.91
C GLY A 60 4.34 12.58 -6.48
N THR A 61 3.77 13.76 -6.18
CA THR A 61 3.13 14.08 -4.89
C THR A 61 1.61 13.85 -4.90
N ASP A 62 1.06 13.26 -5.97
CA ASP A 62 -0.38 13.05 -6.07
C ASP A 62 -0.77 11.79 -5.29
N ALA A 63 -1.74 11.94 -4.38
CA ALA A 63 -2.18 10.85 -3.54
C ALA A 63 -3.19 10.02 -4.32
N GLY A 64 -2.72 8.92 -4.93
CA GLY A 64 -3.52 8.02 -5.74
C GLY A 64 -3.83 6.70 -5.06
N ILE A 65 -4.56 5.81 -5.76
CA ILE A 65 -4.69 4.42 -5.30
C ILE A 65 -3.36 3.70 -5.54
N ASP A 66 -2.78 3.11 -4.50
CA ASP A 66 -1.48 2.44 -4.62
C ASP A 66 -1.64 1.05 -5.26
N VAL A 67 -2.47 0.17 -4.67
CA VAL A 67 -2.66 -1.20 -5.15
C VAL A 67 -4.14 -1.61 -5.12
N ILE A 68 -4.60 -2.27 -6.17
CA ILE A 68 -5.89 -2.99 -6.21
C ILE A 68 -5.61 -4.47 -6.44
N ALA A 69 -6.19 -5.31 -5.59
CA ALA A 69 -6.06 -6.76 -5.69
C ALA A 69 -7.43 -7.44 -5.66
N LYS A 70 -7.44 -8.71 -6.05
CA LYS A 70 -8.56 -9.63 -5.89
C LYS A 70 -8.15 -10.69 -4.88
N ASP A 71 -8.96 -10.88 -3.84
CA ASP A 71 -8.70 -11.91 -2.84
C ASP A 71 -9.10 -13.32 -3.33
N ALA A 72 -8.78 -14.34 -2.52
CA ALA A 72 -9.08 -15.75 -2.83
C ALA A 72 -10.58 -16.05 -3.03
N ASP A 73 -11.47 -15.21 -2.49
CA ASP A 73 -12.91 -15.35 -2.62
C ASP A 73 -13.46 -14.55 -3.81
N GLY A 74 -12.59 -13.81 -4.53
CA GLY A 74 -12.93 -13.02 -5.69
C GLY A 74 -13.36 -11.58 -5.36
N ASN A 75 -13.22 -11.11 -4.12
CA ASN A 75 -13.58 -9.74 -3.75
C ASN A 75 -12.42 -8.78 -4.06
N TYR A 76 -12.76 -7.55 -4.46
CA TYR A 76 -11.75 -6.51 -4.65
C TYR A 76 -11.27 -5.94 -3.32
N VAL A 77 -9.98 -5.64 -3.27
CA VAL A 77 -9.30 -5.07 -2.11
C VAL A 77 -8.47 -3.89 -2.59
N ILE A 78 -8.76 -2.71 -2.06
CA ILE A 78 -8.00 -1.48 -2.31
C ILE A 78 -7.04 -1.31 -1.15
N THR A 79 -5.75 -1.32 -1.46
CA THR A 79 -4.68 -1.32 -0.46
C THR A 79 -3.89 -0.03 -0.56
N GLU A 80 -3.88 0.71 0.53
CA GLU A 80 -2.99 1.84 0.71
C GLU A 80 -1.65 1.37 1.28
N VAL A 81 -0.55 1.86 0.75
CA VAL A 81 0.79 1.45 1.09
C VAL A 81 1.54 2.65 1.66
N LYS A 82 2.27 2.45 2.76
CA LYS A 82 3.08 3.51 3.36
C LYS A 82 4.44 3.00 3.81
N PHE A 83 5.46 3.82 3.57
CA PHE A 83 6.78 3.63 4.15
C PHE A 83 7.08 4.62 5.29
N THR A 84 7.81 4.18 6.31
CA THR A 84 8.36 5.08 7.33
C THR A 84 9.64 4.55 7.96
N GLY A 85 10.69 5.38 7.92
CA GLY A 85 11.92 5.14 8.68
C GLY A 85 11.84 5.56 10.16
N LYS A 86 10.67 5.98 10.67
CA LYS A 86 10.51 6.46 12.05
C LYS A 86 10.27 5.27 13.00
N SER A 87 10.89 5.31 14.17
CA SER A 87 10.67 4.32 15.24
C SER A 87 9.36 4.51 16.01
N SER A 88 8.71 5.66 15.85
CA SER A 88 7.38 5.92 16.40
C SER A 88 6.34 4.99 15.77
N THR A 89 5.33 4.60 16.53
CA THR A 89 4.18 3.85 16.02
C THR A 89 3.57 4.53 14.80
N PRO A 90 3.32 3.80 13.69
CA PRO A 90 2.53 4.32 12.58
C PRO A 90 1.21 4.88 13.09
N GLY A 91 0.98 6.15 12.81
CA GLY A 91 -0.15 6.89 13.33
C GLY A 91 -1.14 7.24 12.22
N LYS A 92 -2.36 7.58 12.65
CA LYS A 92 -3.46 8.08 11.81
C LYS A 92 -3.03 9.16 10.81
N GLY A 93 -2.12 10.06 11.23
CA GLY A 93 -1.59 11.14 10.40
C GLY A 93 -0.80 10.71 9.16
N MET A 94 -0.47 9.42 9.00
CA MET A 94 0.15 8.90 7.78
C MET A 94 -0.85 8.77 6.62
N PHE A 95 -2.16 8.73 6.93
CA PHE A 95 -3.26 8.60 5.98
C PHE A 95 -4.12 9.87 5.93
N ASP A 96 -3.55 11.01 6.35
CA ASP A 96 -4.27 12.29 6.46
C ASP A 96 -4.04 13.15 5.21
N SER A 97 -4.27 12.53 4.06
CA SER A 97 -4.27 13.18 2.74
C SER A 97 -5.72 13.39 2.28
N PHE A 98 -5.97 14.36 1.41
CA PHE A 98 -7.34 14.72 0.98
C PHE A 98 -7.40 14.95 -0.53
N ARG A 99 -8.54 14.56 -1.14
CA ARG A 99 -8.97 14.98 -2.48
C ARG A 99 -10.28 15.75 -2.29
N GLY A 100 -10.26 17.03 -2.62
CA GLY A 100 -11.36 17.94 -2.25
C GLY A 100 -11.58 17.96 -0.73
N ASP A 101 -12.80 17.63 -0.31
CA ASP A 101 -13.20 17.52 1.10
C ASP A 101 -13.17 16.07 1.63
N HIS A 102 -12.78 15.10 0.80
CA HIS A 102 -12.76 13.68 1.14
C HIS A 102 -11.38 13.26 1.62
N ARG A 103 -11.33 12.53 2.74
CA ARG A 103 -10.07 12.03 3.28
C ARG A 103 -9.64 10.77 2.54
N GLN A 104 -8.34 10.54 2.44
CA GLN A 104 -7.74 9.35 1.87
C GLN A 104 -8.39 8.07 2.42
N MET A 105 -8.72 7.16 1.50
CA MET A 105 -9.42 5.90 1.72
C MET A 105 -10.88 5.98 2.19
N GLU A 106 -11.49 7.17 2.17
CA GLU A 106 -12.96 7.30 2.14
C GLU A 106 -13.50 6.89 0.78
N ASP A 107 -14.74 6.41 0.72
CA ASP A 107 -15.31 5.82 -0.50
C ASP A 107 -15.34 6.85 -1.64
N GLU A 108 -15.73 8.09 -1.33
CA GLU A 108 -15.72 9.20 -2.28
C GLU A 108 -14.30 9.56 -2.72
N TRP A 109 -13.32 9.51 -1.82
CA TRP A 109 -11.91 9.76 -2.17
C TRP A 109 -11.39 8.69 -3.13
N ILE A 110 -11.72 7.42 -2.89
CA ILE A 110 -11.33 6.28 -3.74
C ILE A 110 -11.97 6.41 -5.12
N GLN A 111 -13.25 6.79 -5.17
CA GLN A 111 -13.94 7.03 -6.45
C GLN A 111 -13.26 8.14 -7.24
N ASP A 112 -12.98 9.29 -6.60
CA ASP A 112 -12.29 10.42 -7.23
C ASP A 112 -10.88 10.03 -7.69
N ALA A 113 -10.10 9.36 -6.85
CA ALA A 113 -8.76 8.90 -7.19
C ALA A 113 -8.78 7.93 -8.39
N PHE A 114 -9.68 6.95 -8.38
CA PHE A 114 -9.78 5.97 -9.45
C PHE A 114 -10.26 6.57 -10.78
N ASP A 115 -11.26 7.47 -10.74
CA ASP A 115 -11.77 8.12 -11.95
C ASP A 115 -10.75 9.11 -12.55
N ASP A 116 -9.88 9.72 -11.73
CA ASP A 116 -8.77 10.55 -12.21
C ASP A 116 -7.61 9.72 -12.82
N GLU A 117 -7.43 8.48 -12.36
CA GLU A 117 -6.31 7.62 -12.76
C GLU A 117 -6.59 6.76 -13.99
N ILE A 118 -7.84 6.34 -14.16
CA ILE A 118 -8.23 5.50 -15.28
C ILE A 118 -8.86 6.35 -16.38
N ASP A 119 -8.00 6.77 -17.32
CA ASP A 119 -8.38 7.47 -18.55
C ASP A 119 -9.41 6.67 -19.39
N GLU A 120 -10.19 7.37 -20.21
CA GLU A 120 -11.24 6.78 -21.08
C GLU A 120 -10.79 5.63 -22.02
N GLY A 121 -9.48 5.45 -22.21
CA GLY A 121 -8.89 4.41 -23.06
C GLY A 121 -8.64 3.04 -22.41
N SER A 122 -8.62 2.93 -21.09
CA SER A 122 -8.34 1.70 -20.32
C SER A 122 -9.61 0.97 -19.86
N PHE A 123 -10.77 1.36 -20.40
CA PHE A 123 -12.09 0.92 -19.94
C PHE A 123 -12.33 -0.59 -19.99
N ASP A 124 -11.78 -1.31 -20.96
CA ASP A 124 -12.04 -2.76 -21.10
C ASP A 124 -11.32 -3.61 -20.04
N GLU A 125 -10.14 -3.18 -19.58
CA GLU A 125 -9.31 -3.94 -18.63
C GLU A 125 -9.82 -3.80 -17.19
N TYR A 126 -10.34 -2.62 -16.83
CA TYR A 126 -10.78 -2.31 -15.46
C TYR A 126 -12.30 -2.21 -15.28
N THR A 127 -13.10 -2.70 -16.23
CA THR A 127 -14.58 -2.62 -16.14
C THR A 127 -15.11 -3.24 -14.85
N GLU A 128 -14.59 -4.40 -14.43
CA GLU A 128 -15.04 -5.06 -13.20
C GLU A 128 -14.64 -4.27 -11.94
N VAL A 129 -13.41 -3.76 -11.90
CA VAL A 129 -12.90 -2.92 -10.79
C VAL A 129 -13.72 -1.64 -10.66
N LYS A 130 -14.02 -0.98 -11.78
CA LYS A 130 -14.85 0.23 -11.82
C LYS A 130 -16.27 -0.05 -11.31
N GLY A 131 -16.82 -1.22 -11.65
CA GLY A 131 -18.09 -1.69 -11.12
C GLY A 131 -18.07 -1.78 -9.59
N ALA A 132 -17.07 -2.48 -9.05
CA ALA A 132 -16.87 -2.65 -7.62
C ALA A 132 -16.69 -1.31 -6.88
N ILE A 133 -15.87 -0.41 -7.41
CA ILE A 133 -15.63 0.92 -6.81
C ILE A 133 -16.91 1.76 -6.77
N ARG A 134 -17.69 1.78 -7.86
CA ARG A 134 -18.95 2.53 -7.92
C ARG A 134 -20.06 1.97 -7.03
N SER A 135 -20.04 0.66 -6.76
CA SER A 135 -20.98 0.01 -5.85
C SER A 135 -20.51 -0.07 -4.40
N ASN A 136 -19.30 0.44 -4.10
CA ASN A 136 -18.61 0.24 -2.83
C ASN A 136 -18.52 -1.24 -2.42
N ASP A 137 -18.33 -2.13 -3.41
CA ASP A 137 -18.19 -3.57 -3.21
C ASP A 137 -16.72 -3.98 -3.21
N TYR A 138 -15.99 -3.47 -2.21
CA TYR A 138 -14.57 -3.74 -2.02
C TYR A 138 -14.20 -3.65 -0.53
N ARG A 139 -13.07 -4.25 -0.17
CA ARG A 139 -12.43 -4.09 1.15
C ARG A 139 -11.32 -3.05 1.07
N LYS A 140 -11.04 -2.40 2.18
CA LYS A 140 -9.96 -1.42 2.33
C LYS A 140 -8.89 -1.97 3.26
N GLU A 141 -7.66 -2.04 2.77
CA GLU A 141 -6.51 -2.47 3.57
C GLU A 141 -5.42 -1.41 3.60
N ALA A 142 -4.55 -1.51 4.60
CA ALA A 142 -3.31 -0.76 4.63
C ALA A 142 -2.11 -1.67 4.88
N ILE A 143 -1.03 -1.45 4.13
CA ILE A 143 0.28 -2.06 4.38
C ILE A 143 1.26 -0.96 4.77
N VAL A 144 1.85 -1.06 5.95
CA VAL A 144 2.87 -0.13 6.42
C VAL A 144 4.21 -0.84 6.56
N VAL A 145 5.20 -0.46 5.76
CA VAL A 145 6.58 -0.89 5.93
C VAL A 145 7.30 0.11 6.83
N GLN A 146 7.67 -0.35 8.03
CA GLN A 146 8.35 0.43 9.03
C GLN A 146 9.81 -0.01 9.16
N ASP A 147 10.72 0.77 8.56
CA ASP A 147 12.17 0.56 8.70
C ASP A 147 12.74 1.29 9.91
N ALA A 148 12.51 0.69 11.07
CA ALA A 148 13.08 1.16 12.32
C ALA A 148 13.39 -0.01 13.26
N SER A 149 14.28 0.25 14.22
CA SER A 149 14.61 -0.71 15.27
C SER A 149 13.35 -1.19 16.01
N SER A 150 13.34 -2.47 16.39
CA SER A 150 12.18 -3.16 16.95
C SER A 150 11.55 -2.38 18.12
N GLY A 151 10.25 -2.05 17.99
CA GLY A 151 9.45 -1.37 19.00
C GLY A 151 8.06 -2.00 19.12
N LYS A 152 7.29 -1.65 20.17
CA LYS A 152 5.93 -2.19 20.36
C LYS A 152 4.99 -1.69 19.26
N SER A 153 4.34 -2.61 18.55
CA SER A 153 3.24 -2.30 17.63
C SER A 153 1.99 -1.98 18.44
N ILE A 154 1.41 -0.79 18.25
CA ILE A 154 0.04 -0.50 18.66
C ILE A 154 -0.73 -0.21 17.37
N THR A 155 -1.41 -1.23 16.85
CA THR A 155 -2.36 -1.13 15.72
C THR A 155 -3.71 -0.54 16.15
N LYS A 156 -3.93 -0.36 17.46
CA LYS A 156 -5.17 0.15 18.04
C LYS A 156 -5.35 1.63 17.66
N GLY A 157 -6.08 1.87 16.58
CA GLY A 157 -6.45 3.19 16.09
C GLY A 157 -6.49 3.30 14.56
N LEU A 158 -5.79 2.45 13.81
CA LEU A 158 -5.81 2.56 12.34
C LEU A 158 -7.09 1.97 11.72
N THR A 159 -7.73 0.99 12.36
CA THR A 159 -9.06 0.50 11.95
C THR A 159 -10.15 1.57 12.05
N ASP A 160 -9.94 2.65 12.81
CA ASP A 160 -10.90 3.77 12.88
C ASP A 160 -10.92 4.61 11.59
N PHE A 161 -10.03 4.34 10.62
CA PHE A 161 -9.94 5.06 9.34
C PHE A 161 -10.78 4.41 8.24
N GLY A 162 -11.62 3.43 8.57
CA GLY A 162 -12.42 2.70 7.59
C GLY A 162 -11.63 1.60 6.87
N PHE A 163 -10.42 1.27 7.34
CA PHE A 163 -9.71 0.07 6.91
C PHE A 163 -10.31 -1.16 7.58
N ASP A 164 -10.58 -2.18 6.76
CA ASP A 164 -10.98 -3.51 7.20
C ASP A 164 -9.80 -4.27 7.82
N ASP A 165 -8.59 -4.09 7.29
CA ASP A 165 -7.37 -4.65 7.86
C ASP A 165 -6.16 -3.71 7.73
N VAL A 166 -5.23 -3.84 8.68
CA VAL A 166 -3.99 -3.07 8.69
C VAL A 166 -2.82 -3.96 9.04
N THR A 167 -1.91 -4.08 8.09
CA THR A 167 -0.69 -4.83 8.19
C THR A 167 0.50 -3.90 8.42
N VAL A 168 1.34 -4.21 9.41
CA VAL A 168 2.58 -3.48 9.68
C VAL A 168 3.75 -4.44 9.61
N VAL A 169 4.66 -4.21 8.66
CA VAL A 169 5.90 -4.96 8.48
C VAL A 169 7.05 -4.16 9.07
N ARG A 170 7.94 -4.80 9.85
CA ARG A 170 9.07 -4.11 10.49
C ARG A 170 10.38 -4.68 9.97
N THR A 171 11.22 -3.82 9.42
CA THR A 171 12.44 -4.22 8.74
C THR A 171 13.73 -3.88 9.50
N GLY A 172 13.63 -3.26 10.68
CA GLY A 172 14.75 -3.22 11.63
C GLY A 172 15.76 -2.08 11.47
N GLY A 173 15.53 -1.12 10.58
CA GLY A 173 16.43 0.02 10.35
C GLY A 173 17.54 -0.31 9.36
N VAL A 174 17.23 -1.11 8.35
CA VAL A 174 18.13 -1.66 7.35
C VAL A 174 18.51 -0.65 6.27
N THR A 175 17.62 0.29 5.96
CA THR A 175 17.81 1.31 4.92
C THR A 175 18.59 2.52 5.42
N LYS A 176 19.24 2.43 6.60
CA LYS A 176 19.98 3.51 7.25
C LYS A 176 21.41 3.12 7.61
#